data_AF-A0A7R7GDP4-F1
#
_entry.id   AF-A0A7R7GDP4-F1
#
_cell.length_a   1.000
_cell.length_b   1.000
_cell.length_c   1.000
_cell.angle_alpha   90.00
_cell.angle_beta   90.00
_cell.angle_gamma   90.00
#
_symmetry.space_group_name_H-M   'P 1'
#
loop_
_entity.id
_entity.type
_entity.pdbx_description
1 polymer ?
#
loop_
_entity_poly.entity_id
_entity_poly.type
_entity_poly.pdbx_seq_one_letter_code
_entity_poly.pdbx_strand_id
1 'polypeptide(L)'
;MNNQETQLRILALAIYELKGLLGNHLGSTTNEVTSEKISAHLAFSLHNEALAIIENKPEQFDIEALLSKITAIDRMFKTDFAKLFAKTINAKET
;
A
#
# COMPACT_ATOMS: atom_id res chain seq x y z
N MET A 1 9.20 7.39 21.27
CA MET A 1 8.03 7.08 20.43
C MET A 1 6.78 7.43 21.19
N ASN A 2 5.94 8.31 20.64
CA ASN A 2 4.59 8.50 21.17
C ASN A 2 3.68 7.34 20.72
N ASN A 3 2.49 7.22 21.31
CA ASN A 3 1.56 6.13 21.01
C ASN A 3 1.19 6.09 19.52
N GLN A 4 1.03 7.25 18.88
CA GLN A 4 0.69 7.37 17.46
C GLN A 4 1.81 6.85 16.53
N GLU A 5 3.07 7.16 16.83
CA GLU A 5 4.23 6.66 16.08
C GLU A 5 4.35 5.12 16.20
N THR A 6 4.07 4.59 17.38
CA THR A 6 4.06 3.14 17.64
C THR A 6 2.97 2.45 16.82
N GLN A 7 1.75 2.99 16.84
CA GLN A 7 0.63 2.48 16.05
C GLN A 7 0.95 2.49 14.55
N LEU A 8 1.53 3.58 14.05
CA LEU A 8 1.88 3.72 12.64
C LEU A 8 2.93 2.68 12.22
N ARG A 9 3.97 2.46 13.04
CA ARG A 9 5.01 1.45 12.77
C ARG A 9 4.46 0.02 12.80
N ILE A 10 3.53 -0.30 13.70
CA ILE A 10 2.88 -1.62 13.74
C ILE A 10 2.11 -1.87 12.45
N LEU A 11 1.34 -0.88 11.97
CA LEU A 11 0.58 -1.00 10.72
C LEU A 11 1.51 -1.09 9.51
N ALA A 12 2.57 -0.29 9.46
CA ALA A 12 3.58 -0.38 8.40
C ALA A 12 4.26 -1.76 8.36
N LEU A 13 4.63 -2.31 9.53
CA LEU A 13 5.21 -3.64 9.62
C LEU A 13 4.24 -4.71 9.09
N ALA A 14 2.95 -4.64 9.45
CA ALA A 14 1.95 -5.57 8.92
C ALA A 14 1.89 -5.57 7.39
N ILE A 15 1.93 -4.39 6.75
CA ILE A 15 1.96 -4.26 5.29
C ILE A 15 3.25 -4.86 4.71
N TYR A 16 4.40 -4.61 5.35
CA TYR A 16 5.68 -5.14 4.92
C TYR A 16 5.70 -6.68 4.95
N GLU A 17 5.16 -7.29 6.01
CA GLU A 17 5.05 -8.75 6.13
C GLU A 17 4.07 -9.34 5.11
N LEU A 18 2.90 -8.69 4.91
CA LEU A 18 1.92 -9.11 3.89
C LEU A 18 2.52 -9.15 2.48
N LYS A 19 3.40 -8.18 2.15
CA LYS A 19 4.14 -8.19 0.88
C LYS A 19 4.99 -9.46 0.73
N GLY A 20 5.62 -9.93 1.81
CA GLY A 20 6.41 -11.17 1.79
C GLY A 20 5.54 -12.39 1.54
N LEU A 21 4.44 -12.52 2.27
CA LEU A 21 3.50 -13.65 2.16
C LEU A 21 2.82 -13.72 0.79
N LEU A 22 2.51 -12.57 0.20
CA LEU A 22 1.75 -12.47 -1.05
C LEU A 22 2.64 -12.49 -2.30
N GLY A 23 3.97 -12.56 -2.17
CA GLY A 23 4.92 -12.46 -3.28
C GLY A 23 4.66 -13.43 -4.43
N ASN A 24 4.18 -14.64 -4.13
CA ASN A 24 3.89 -15.66 -5.16
C ASN A 24 2.63 -15.38 -5.99
N HIS A 25 1.82 -14.41 -5.60
CA HIS A 25 0.58 -14.04 -6.29
C HIS A 25 0.76 -12.87 -7.27
N LEU A 26 1.96 -12.29 -7.35
CA LEU A 26 2.29 -11.24 -8.31
C LEU A 26 2.44 -11.78 -9.72
N GLY A 27 1.83 -11.10 -10.71
CA GLY A 27 2.02 -11.42 -12.12
C GLY A 27 1.51 -12.80 -12.55
N SER A 28 0.73 -13.48 -11.70
CA SER A 28 0.12 -14.77 -12.03
C SER A 28 -0.80 -14.64 -13.24
N THR A 29 -0.48 -15.40 -14.30
CA THR A 29 -1.11 -15.36 -15.62
C THR A 29 -2.44 -16.10 -15.71
N THR A 30 -2.93 -16.67 -14.60
CA THR A 30 -4.27 -17.27 -14.61
C THR A 30 -5.31 -16.18 -14.87
N ASN A 31 -6.27 -16.45 -15.77
CA ASN A 31 -7.25 -15.45 -16.20
C ASN A 31 -8.21 -15.00 -15.09
N GLU A 32 -8.19 -15.65 -13.92
CA GLU A 32 -8.99 -15.25 -12.78
C GLU A 32 -8.29 -14.15 -11.97
N VAL A 33 -8.99 -13.03 -11.83
CA VAL A 33 -8.67 -12.00 -10.84
C VAL A 33 -9.13 -12.51 -9.49
N THR A 34 -8.19 -12.89 -8.63
CA THR A 34 -8.49 -13.34 -7.26
C THR A 34 -8.16 -12.25 -6.25
N SER A 35 -8.80 -12.30 -5.08
CA SER A 35 -8.54 -11.35 -3.99
C SER A 35 -7.08 -11.36 -3.54
N GLU A 36 -6.40 -12.51 -3.64
CA GLU A 36 -4.98 -12.66 -3.33
C GLU A 36 -4.08 -11.87 -4.28
N LYS A 37 -4.39 -11.86 -5.59
CA LYS A 37 -3.64 -11.06 -6.57
C LYS A 37 -3.79 -9.57 -6.32
N ILE A 38 -5.02 -9.11 -6.11
CA ILE A 38 -5.31 -7.71 -5.79
C ILE A 38 -4.56 -7.31 -4.52
N SER A 39 -4.63 -8.15 -3.48
CA SER A 39 -3.92 -7.93 -2.21
C SER A 39 -2.40 -7.88 -2.40
N ALA A 40 -1.84 -8.76 -3.23
CA ALA A 40 -0.41 -8.78 -3.53
C ALA A 40 0.05 -7.47 -4.17
N HIS A 41 -0.65 -7.02 -5.22
CA HIS A 41 -0.33 -5.77 -5.88
C HIS A 41 -0.46 -4.57 -4.93
N LEU A 42 -1.50 -4.54 -4.09
CA LEU A 42 -1.70 -3.47 -3.12
C LEU A 42 -0.58 -3.46 -2.06
N ALA A 43 -0.23 -4.61 -1.49
CA ALA A 43 0.86 -4.73 -0.52
C ALA A 43 2.21 -4.28 -1.10
N PHE A 44 2.50 -4.69 -2.34
CA PHE A 44 3.70 -4.22 -3.04
C PHE A 44 3.68 -2.73 -3.38
N SER A 45 2.50 -2.12 -3.58
CA SER A 45 2.45 -0.70 -3.86
C SER A 45 2.75 0.15 -2.63
N LEU A 46 2.42 -0.36 -1.44
CA LEU A 46 2.60 0.29 -0.14
C LEU A 46 3.94 -0.03 0.56
N HIS A 47 4.69 -1.02 0.07
CA HIS A 47 5.83 -1.55 0.83
C HIS A 47 6.98 -0.54 1.04
N ASN A 48 7.20 0.39 0.11
CA ASN A 48 8.25 1.40 0.22
C ASN A 48 7.88 2.44 1.27
N GLU A 49 6.63 2.85 1.26
CA GLU A 49 6.04 3.81 2.19
C GLU A 49 5.97 3.19 3.61
N ALA A 50 5.66 1.90 3.70
CA ALA A 50 5.78 1.14 4.95
C ALA A 50 7.23 1.06 5.44
N LEU A 51 8.19 0.79 4.55
CA LEU A 51 9.62 0.74 4.91
C LEU A 51 10.12 2.10 5.42
N ALA A 52 9.74 3.19 4.76
CA ALA A 52 10.07 4.56 5.18
C ALA A 52 9.61 4.85 6.63
N ILE A 53 8.40 4.39 7.00
CA ILE A 53 7.89 4.49 8.37
C ILE A 53 8.71 3.64 9.34
N ILE A 54 9.00 2.39 8.99
CA ILE A 54 9.74 1.45 9.86
C ILE A 54 11.16 1.96 10.12
N GLU A 55 11.84 2.45 9.07
CA GLU A 55 13.20 2.98 9.12
C GLU A 55 13.29 4.40 9.69
N ASN A 56 12.14 5.02 10.02
CA ASN A 56 12.06 6.40 10.51
C ASN A 56 12.66 7.43 9.53
N LYS A 57 12.36 7.26 8.24
CA LYS A 57 12.81 8.09 7.11
C LYS A 57 11.59 8.73 6.41
N PRO A 58 10.89 9.68 7.06
CA PRO A 58 9.66 10.25 6.54
C PRO A 58 9.82 10.94 5.17
N GLU A 59 11.02 11.41 4.84
CA GLU A 59 11.36 12.00 3.54
C GLU A 59 11.28 11.00 2.37
N GLN A 60 11.29 9.69 2.65
CA GLN A 60 11.15 8.64 1.65
C GLN A 60 9.68 8.21 1.44
N PHE A 61 8.76 8.75 2.24
CA PHE A 61 7.33 8.50 2.05
C PHE A 61 6.80 9.40 0.93
N ASP A 62 6.48 8.80 -0.22
CA ASP A 62 6.01 9.52 -1.40
C ASP A 62 4.52 9.24 -1.67
N ILE A 63 3.68 10.23 -1.36
CA ILE A 63 2.23 10.14 -1.55
C ILE A 63 1.87 10.10 -3.04
N GLU A 64 2.54 10.87 -3.89
CA GLU A 64 2.22 10.96 -5.31
C GLU A 64 2.57 9.66 -6.04
N ALA A 65 3.76 9.12 -5.76
CA ALA A 65 4.17 7.82 -6.28
C ALA A 65 3.24 6.70 -5.81
N LEU A 66 2.81 6.70 -4.55
CA LEU A 66 1.86 5.73 -4.04
C LEU A 66 0.52 5.78 -4.79
N LEU A 67 -0.07 6.98 -4.93
CA LEU A 67 -1.35 7.15 -5.63
C LEU A 67 -1.25 6.74 -7.10
N SER A 68 -0.12 7.01 -7.75
CA SER A 68 0.15 6.57 -9.13
C SER A 68 0.15 5.03 -9.24
N LYS A 69 0.85 4.33 -8.32
CA LYS A 69 0.87 2.85 -8.27
C LYS A 69 -0.54 2.28 -8.04
N ILE A 70 -1.28 2.83 -7.07
CA ILE A 70 -2.64 2.36 -6.76
C ILE A 70 -3.60 2.60 -7.93
N THR A 71 -3.45 3.71 -8.66
CA THR A 71 -4.24 3.99 -9.87
C THR A 71 -3.99 2.93 -10.96
N ALA A 72 -2.76 2.44 -11.09
CA ALA A 72 -2.46 1.35 -12.01
C ALA A 72 -3.17 0.04 -11.60
N ILE A 73 -3.22 -0.26 -10.29
CA ILE A 73 -3.96 -1.41 -9.75
C ILE A 73 -5.45 -1.29 -10.05
N ASP A 74 -6.04 -0.12 -9.81
CA ASP A 74 -7.45 0.13 -10.10
C ASP A 74 -7.79 -0.13 -11.57
N ARG A 75 -6.91 0.26 -12.50
CA ARG A 75 -7.07 -0.05 -13.92
C ARG A 75 -6.95 -1.55 -14.22
N MET A 76 -6.01 -2.24 -13.56
CA MET A 76 -5.77 -3.67 -13.77
C MET A 76 -6.92 -4.54 -13.25
N PHE A 77 -7.50 -4.19 -12.10
CA PHE A 77 -8.45 -5.04 -11.38
C PHE A 77 -9.86 -4.44 -11.26
N LYS A 78 -10.09 -3.26 -11.84
CA LYS A 78 -11.36 -2.51 -11.76
C LYS A 78 -11.79 -2.25 -10.32
N THR A 79 -10.83 -1.83 -9.49
CA THR A 79 -11.05 -1.43 -8.09
C THR A 79 -11.13 0.10 -7.95
N ASP A 80 -11.48 0.58 -6.75
CA ASP A 80 -11.63 2.02 -6.43
C ASP A 80 -10.69 2.46 -5.28
N PHE A 81 -9.51 1.83 -5.14
CA PHE A 81 -8.62 2.11 -4.03
C PHE A 81 -8.03 3.52 -4.07
N ALA A 82 -7.64 4.04 -5.24
CA ALA A 82 -7.05 5.37 -5.36
C ALA A 82 -7.99 6.45 -4.84
N LYS A 83 -9.30 6.30 -5.11
CA LYS A 83 -10.34 7.21 -4.59
C LYS A 83 -10.43 7.16 -3.06
N LEU A 84 -10.37 5.96 -2.48
CA LEU A 84 -10.41 5.78 -1.04
C LEU A 84 -9.18 6.43 -0.37
N PHE A 85 -7.98 6.15 -0.89
CA PHE A 85 -6.73 6.70 -0.36
C PHE A 85 -6.68 8.23 -0.49
N ALA A 86 -7.02 8.78 -1.66
CA ALA A 86 -7.06 10.22 -1.88
C ALA A 86 -8.01 10.94 -0.92
N LYS A 87 -9.19 10.36 -0.65
CA LYS A 87 -10.15 10.93 0.32
C LYS A 87 -9.56 11.01 1.72
N THR A 88 -8.85 9.97 2.17
CA THR A 88 -8.23 9.94 3.50
C THR A 88 -7.08 10.95 3.63
N ILE A 89 -6.32 11.18 2.55
CA ILE A 89 -5.26 12.18 2.52
C ILE A 89 -5.86 13.59 2.62
N ASN A 90 -6.84 13.91 1.76
CA ASN A 90 -7.45 15.24 1.72
C ASN A 90 -8.23 15.58 3.01
N ALA A 91 -8.81 14.58 3.67
CA ALA A 91 -9.50 14.77 4.96
C ALA A 91 -8.58 15.17 6.12
N LYS A 92 -7.25 15.06 5.96
CA LYS A 92 -6.28 15.55 6.94
C LYS A 92 -5.82 17.00 6.67
N GLU A 93 -6.17 17.58 5.51
CA GLU A 93 -5.79 18.95 5.13
C GLU A 93 -6.86 20.00 5.45
N THR A 94 -8.04 19.58 5.93
CA THR A 94 -9.17 20.43 6.39
C THR A 94 -9.36 20.33 7.89
#